data_AF-A0A0M5KTG8-F1
#
_entry.id   AF-A0A0M5KTG8-F1
#
_cell.length_a   1.000
_cell.length_b   1.000
_cell.length_c   1.000
_cell.angle_alpha   90.00
_cell.angle_beta   90.00
_cell.angle_gamma   90.00
#
_symmetry.space_group_name_H-M   'P 1'
#
loop_
_entity.id
_entity.type
_entity.pdbx_description
1 polymer ?
#
loop_
_entity_poly.entity_id
_entity_poly.type
_entity_poly.pdbx_seq_one_letter_code
_entity_poly.pdbx_strand_id
1 'polypeptide(L)'
;MRTTPAAGIAALAALALGLAGCTASPSPDPTPTVGASSDALTHFTPAPAALQDSANCLANAPWLLHGEQPAAAVKAGMGSVPKGFIPASVVRCTSGVVVPPASAAPVQPSILEEHLAGDYGPLLAALAEPSDRQDGVNCTLQLELTPDLWLVNAAGKAIHVMWPKDVCGFSKPETAKALEGLTVASTKHVAVPATP
;
A
#
# COMPACT_ATOMS: atom_id res chain seq x y z
N MET A 1 46.34 39.70 17.14
CA MET A 1 45.87 41.07 17.44
C MET A 1 44.48 40.98 18.05
N ARG A 2 44.32 41.53 19.26
CA ARG A 2 43.11 42.06 19.92
C ARG A 2 41.94 41.08 20.19
N THR A 3 41.74 40.58 21.42
CA THR A 3 41.15 41.18 22.65
C THR A 3 39.63 41.45 22.61
N THR A 4 38.92 40.80 23.54
CA THR A 4 37.58 40.99 24.20
C THR A 4 37.24 42.48 24.54
N PRO A 5 36.12 42.90 25.20
CA PRO A 5 34.87 42.25 25.73
C PRO A 5 33.56 43.14 25.65
N ALA A 6 32.48 42.72 26.35
CA ALA A 6 31.51 43.51 27.19
C ALA A 6 30.06 42.99 27.00
N ALA A 7 29.28 42.48 27.97
CA ALA A 7 28.95 42.89 29.35
C ALA A 7 28.14 44.20 29.44
N GLY A 8 26.87 44.11 29.84
CA GLY A 8 25.99 45.24 30.19
C GLY A 8 24.83 44.79 31.09
N ILE A 9 24.82 45.27 32.32
CA ILE A 9 23.88 45.01 33.44
C ILE A 9 22.98 46.26 33.64
N ALA A 10 21.85 46.07 34.34
CA ALA A 10 21.02 47.04 35.09
C ALA A 10 19.76 47.57 34.34
N ALA A 11 18.53 47.24 34.75
CA ALA A 11 17.77 47.56 35.99
C ALA A 11 17.02 48.90 35.90
N LEU A 12 15.68 48.88 36.05
CA LEU A 12 14.91 49.73 36.97
C LEU A 12 13.39 49.58 36.77
N ALA A 13 12.71 49.53 37.92
CA ALA A 13 11.28 49.41 38.11
C ALA A 13 10.53 50.75 37.91
N ALA A 14 9.23 50.67 37.61
CA ALA A 14 8.26 51.71 37.98
C ALA A 14 6.85 51.11 38.17
N LEU A 15 6.34 51.27 39.38
CA LEU A 15 4.94 51.11 39.79
C LEU A 15 4.06 52.18 39.14
N ALA A 16 2.83 51.84 38.74
CA ALA A 16 1.66 52.73 38.90
C ALA A 16 0.34 51.95 38.88
N LEU A 17 -0.48 52.19 39.91
CA LEU A 17 -1.85 51.72 40.12
C LEU A 17 -2.83 52.30 39.09
N GLY A 18 -3.86 51.53 38.72
CA GLY A 18 -4.99 52.03 37.91
C GLY A 18 -6.25 51.16 38.01
N LEU A 19 -7.12 51.55 38.94
CA LEU A 19 -8.60 51.46 39.01
C LEU A 19 -9.39 50.25 38.46
N ALA A 20 -10.28 49.78 39.34
CA ALA A 20 -11.37 48.84 39.11
C ALA A 20 -12.40 49.30 38.05
N GLY A 21 -12.86 48.34 37.25
CA GLY A 21 -14.06 48.44 36.41
C GLY A 21 -14.50 47.04 35.99
N CYS A 22 -15.45 46.45 36.73
CA CYS A 22 -16.08 45.19 36.39
C CYS A 22 -17.14 45.43 35.30
N THR A 23 -16.85 45.02 34.07
CA THR A 23 -17.90 44.70 33.08
C THR A 23 -17.65 43.29 32.61
N ALA A 24 -18.53 42.37 33.02
CA ALA A 24 -18.54 40.99 32.57
C ALA A 24 -18.87 40.96 31.07
N SER A 25 -17.85 40.78 30.22
CA SER A 25 -18.03 40.35 28.84
C SER A 25 -18.47 38.88 28.85
N PRO A 26 -19.48 38.48 28.06
CA PRO A 26 -19.76 37.06 27.86
C PRO A 26 -18.51 36.42 27.23
N SER A 27 -17.95 35.44 27.93
CA SER A 27 -16.86 34.63 27.40
C SER A 27 -17.29 34.03 26.06
N PRO A 28 -16.44 34.04 25.02
CA PRO A 28 -16.70 33.21 23.86
C PRO A 28 -16.81 31.77 24.35
N ASP A 29 -17.88 31.08 23.93
CA ASP A 29 -18.08 29.66 24.19
C ASP A 29 -16.78 28.90 23.95
N PRO A 30 -16.43 27.91 24.80
CA PRO A 30 -15.28 27.06 24.52
C PRO A 30 -15.49 26.47 23.13
N THR A 31 -14.58 26.85 22.22
CA THR A 31 -14.50 26.27 20.89
C THR A 31 -14.55 24.76 21.08
N PRO A 32 -15.43 24.01 20.38
CA PRO A 32 -15.46 22.57 20.50
C PRO A 32 -14.03 22.08 20.28
N THR A 33 -13.42 21.59 21.36
CA THR A 33 -12.10 20.99 21.27
C THR A 33 -12.34 19.77 20.42
N VAL A 34 -11.95 19.84 19.15
CA VAL A 34 -11.87 18.66 18.31
C VAL A 34 -10.83 17.80 19.02
N GLY A 35 -11.31 16.90 19.88
CA GLY A 35 -10.47 15.95 20.55
C GLY A 35 -9.71 15.24 19.45
N ALA A 36 -8.38 15.37 19.46
CA ALA A 36 -7.55 14.50 18.67
C ALA A 36 -7.86 13.08 19.15
N SER A 37 -8.78 12.39 18.48
CA SER A 37 -8.85 10.93 18.54
C SER A 37 -7.56 10.48 17.89
N SER A 38 -6.49 10.40 18.68
CA SER A 38 -5.28 9.71 18.29
C SER A 38 -5.60 8.23 18.41
N ASP A 39 -6.41 7.72 17.48
CA ASP A 39 -6.59 6.29 17.38
C ASP A 39 -5.20 5.69 17.16
N ALA A 40 -4.86 4.70 17.97
CA ALA A 40 -3.52 4.16 18.00
C ALA A 40 -3.22 3.45 16.67
N LEU A 41 -1.96 3.54 16.23
CA LEU A 41 -1.47 2.66 15.19
C LEU A 41 -1.66 1.20 15.63
N THR A 42 -2.42 0.46 14.85
CA THR A 42 -2.61 -0.98 15.02
C THR A 42 -2.07 -1.71 13.81
N HIS A 43 -1.75 -2.99 14.02
CA HIS A 43 -1.28 -3.88 12.98
C HIS A 43 -2.27 -5.02 12.80
N PHE A 44 -2.48 -5.45 11.56
CA PHE A 44 -3.33 -6.58 11.24
C PHE A 44 -2.77 -7.40 10.09
N THR A 45 -2.96 -8.71 10.15
CA THR A 45 -2.72 -9.61 9.02
C THR A 45 -4.07 -10.01 8.44
N PRO A 46 -4.28 -9.91 7.11
CA PRO A 46 -5.49 -10.42 6.47
C PRO A 46 -5.67 -11.92 6.76
N ALA A 47 -6.91 -12.41 6.66
CA ALA A 47 -7.17 -13.85 6.69
C ALA A 47 -6.29 -14.58 5.63
N PRO A 48 -5.88 -15.84 5.87
CA PRO A 48 -5.12 -16.60 4.89
C PRO A 48 -5.86 -16.67 3.55
N ALA A 49 -5.13 -16.49 2.45
CA ALA A 49 -5.65 -16.63 1.10
C ALA A 49 -6.22 -18.04 0.87
N ALA A 50 -7.31 -18.13 0.11
CA ALA A 50 -7.90 -19.42 -0.24
C ALA A 50 -6.99 -20.16 -1.22
N LEU A 51 -6.88 -21.49 -1.05
CA LEU A 51 -6.20 -22.35 -2.02
C LEU A 51 -7.09 -22.51 -3.26
N GLN A 52 -6.53 -22.20 -4.42
CA GLN A 52 -7.20 -22.23 -5.72
C GLN A 52 -6.53 -23.23 -6.65
N ASP A 53 -7.24 -23.63 -7.70
CA ASP A 53 -6.76 -24.66 -8.62
C ASP A 53 -5.54 -24.23 -9.44
N SER A 54 -5.43 -22.95 -9.77
CA SER A 54 -4.30 -22.35 -10.50
C SER A 54 -4.25 -20.83 -10.30
N ALA A 55 -3.14 -20.20 -10.69
CA ALA A 55 -3.08 -18.75 -10.80
C ALA A 55 -4.00 -18.25 -11.94
N ASN A 56 -4.67 -17.12 -11.74
CA ASN A 56 -5.56 -16.53 -12.73
C ASN A 56 -5.33 -15.02 -12.85
N CYS A 57 -4.43 -14.62 -13.76
CA CYS A 57 -4.11 -13.21 -14.01
C CYS A 57 -5.28 -12.38 -14.56
N LEU A 58 -6.37 -13.00 -15.02
CA LEU A 58 -7.58 -12.28 -15.43
C LEU A 58 -8.54 -12.00 -14.27
N ALA A 59 -8.37 -12.67 -13.11
CA ALA A 59 -9.27 -12.50 -11.96
C ALA A 59 -9.32 -11.05 -11.47
N ASN A 60 -8.20 -10.33 -11.56
CA ASN A 60 -8.08 -8.95 -11.11
C ASN A 60 -7.74 -7.98 -12.26
N ALA A 61 -8.13 -8.30 -13.49
CA ALA A 61 -7.86 -7.45 -14.66
C ALA A 61 -8.39 -6.00 -14.53
N PRO A 62 -9.60 -5.74 -13.97
CA PRO A 62 -10.08 -4.36 -13.79
C PRO A 62 -9.17 -3.49 -12.91
N TRP A 63 -8.55 -4.07 -11.87
CA TRP A 63 -7.53 -3.37 -11.06
C TRP A 63 -6.32 -3.00 -11.92
N LEU A 64 -5.77 -3.97 -12.65
CA LEU A 64 -4.54 -3.79 -13.42
C LEU A 64 -4.70 -2.81 -14.59
N LEU A 65 -5.89 -2.75 -15.19
CA LEU A 65 -6.17 -1.93 -16.37
C LEU A 65 -6.77 -0.57 -16.02
N HIS A 66 -7.56 -0.48 -14.95
CA HIS A 66 -8.41 0.67 -14.67
C HIS A 66 -8.36 1.14 -13.20
N GLY A 67 -7.60 0.47 -12.32
CA GLY A 67 -7.53 0.80 -10.89
C GLY A 67 -8.83 0.52 -10.14
N GLU A 68 -9.71 -0.31 -10.73
CA GLU A 68 -10.99 -0.66 -10.12
C GLU A 68 -10.81 -1.67 -8.99
N GLN A 69 -11.69 -1.60 -7.98
CA GLN A 69 -11.64 -2.54 -6.87
C GLN A 69 -11.96 -3.97 -7.36
N PRO A 70 -11.25 -5.00 -6.84
CA PRO A 70 -11.54 -6.38 -7.20
C PRO A 70 -13.00 -6.74 -6.87
N ALA A 71 -13.62 -7.56 -7.72
CA ALA A 71 -14.95 -8.11 -7.45
C ALA A 71 -14.97 -8.86 -6.10
N ALA A 72 -16.11 -8.86 -5.42
CA ALA A 72 -16.23 -9.44 -4.08
C ALA A 72 -15.77 -10.91 -4.00
N ALA A 73 -16.08 -11.72 -5.02
CA ALA A 73 -15.65 -13.12 -5.10
C ALA A 73 -14.13 -13.27 -5.20
N VAL A 74 -13.46 -12.40 -5.96
CA VAL A 74 -11.99 -12.37 -6.08
C VAL A 74 -11.40 -11.96 -4.74
N LYS A 75 -11.90 -10.87 -4.14
CA LYS A 75 -11.47 -10.39 -2.83
C LYS A 75 -11.60 -11.44 -1.73
N ALA A 76 -12.65 -12.27 -1.76
CA ALA A 76 -12.85 -13.36 -0.80
C ALA A 76 -11.79 -14.48 -0.90
N GLY A 77 -11.17 -14.65 -2.07
CA GLY A 77 -10.07 -15.61 -2.27
C GLY A 77 -8.68 -15.04 -1.96
N MET A 78 -8.56 -13.72 -1.83
CA MET A 78 -7.31 -13.02 -1.56
C MET A 78 -6.97 -13.00 -0.06
N GLY A 79 -5.68 -13.02 0.29
CA GLY A 79 -5.29 -12.94 1.69
C GLY A 79 -3.80 -13.02 1.97
N SER A 80 -3.45 -13.31 3.22
CA SER A 80 -2.07 -13.59 3.63
C SER A 80 -1.60 -14.98 3.18
N VAL A 81 -0.30 -15.24 3.22
CA VAL A 81 0.25 -16.56 2.90
C VAL A 81 -0.18 -17.57 3.99
N PRO A 82 -0.92 -18.65 3.65
CA PRO A 82 -1.27 -19.68 4.63
C PRO A 82 -0.04 -20.34 5.23
N LYS A 83 -0.11 -20.65 6.52
CA LYS A 83 0.97 -21.33 7.24
C LYS A 83 1.33 -22.65 6.53
N GLY A 84 2.61 -22.84 6.23
CA GLY A 84 3.12 -24.04 5.57
C GLY A 84 2.90 -24.08 4.06
N PHE A 85 2.38 -23.01 3.44
CA PHE A 85 2.39 -22.91 1.98
C PHE A 85 3.84 -22.73 1.50
N ILE A 86 4.31 -23.64 0.64
CA ILE A 86 5.66 -23.61 0.08
C ILE A 86 5.54 -23.29 -1.42
N PRO A 87 5.94 -22.08 -1.86
CA PRO A 87 5.92 -21.73 -3.27
C PRO A 87 7.01 -22.51 -4.04
N ALA A 88 6.63 -22.96 -5.22
CA ALA A 88 7.52 -23.49 -6.27
C ALA A 88 7.63 -22.52 -7.46
N SER A 89 6.69 -21.58 -7.60
CA SER A 89 6.70 -20.48 -8.55
C SER A 89 5.94 -19.27 -7.97
N VAL A 90 6.29 -18.07 -8.44
CA VAL A 90 5.52 -16.85 -8.20
C VAL A 90 5.01 -16.37 -9.54
N VAL A 91 3.71 -16.08 -9.65
CA VAL A 91 3.14 -15.49 -10.86
C VAL A 91 2.85 -14.02 -10.58
N ARG A 92 3.51 -13.15 -11.34
CA ARG A 92 3.31 -11.70 -11.32
C ARG A 92 2.46 -11.31 -12.53
N CYS A 93 1.33 -10.68 -12.28
CA CYS A 93 0.45 -10.17 -13.33
C CYS A 93 0.49 -8.64 -13.34
N THR A 94 0.82 -8.04 -14.48
CA THR A 94 0.82 -6.59 -14.71
C THR A 94 0.03 -6.24 -15.95
N SER A 95 -0.36 -4.98 -16.12
CA SER A 95 -0.91 -4.54 -17.40
C SER A 95 0.16 -4.59 -18.50
N GLY A 96 -0.26 -5.03 -19.68
CA GLY A 96 0.58 -5.10 -20.87
C GLY A 96 -0.22 -4.80 -22.12
N VAL A 97 0.44 -4.82 -23.27
CA VAL A 97 -0.20 -4.64 -24.56
C VAL A 97 0.24 -5.69 -25.57
N VAL A 98 -0.68 -6.16 -26.41
CA VAL A 98 -0.33 -6.96 -27.58
C VAL A 98 -0.24 -6.01 -28.77
N VAL A 99 0.96 -5.89 -29.33
CA VAL A 99 1.21 -5.09 -30.54
C VAL A 99 1.11 -6.01 -31.75
N PRO A 100 0.07 -5.87 -32.58
CA PRO A 100 -0.03 -6.64 -33.81
C PRO A 100 0.99 -6.15 -34.86
N PRO A 101 1.31 -6.96 -35.88
CA PRO A 101 2.14 -6.51 -37.00
C PRO A 101 1.54 -5.27 -37.66
N ALA A 102 2.40 -4.42 -38.22
CA ALA A 102 2.17 -3.01 -38.59
C ALA A 102 0.98 -2.68 -39.53
N SER A 103 0.17 -3.67 -39.92
CA SER A 103 -0.99 -3.54 -40.80
C SER A 103 -2.26 -4.24 -40.30
N ALA A 104 -2.32 -4.71 -39.06
CA ALA A 104 -3.47 -5.47 -38.55
C ALA A 104 -3.92 -4.96 -37.18
N ALA A 105 -5.14 -4.41 -37.08
CA ALA A 105 -5.86 -4.10 -35.83
C ALA A 105 -5.20 -3.08 -34.85
N PRO A 106 -6.01 -2.40 -34.00
CA PRO A 106 -5.46 -1.55 -32.94
C PRO A 106 -4.73 -2.39 -31.88
N VAL A 107 -3.76 -1.77 -31.18
CA VAL A 107 -3.10 -2.33 -30.00
C VAL A 107 -4.16 -2.77 -29.00
N GLN A 108 -4.10 -4.03 -28.56
CA GLN A 108 -5.06 -4.59 -27.63
C GLN A 108 -4.49 -4.59 -26.21
N PRO A 109 -5.27 -4.21 -25.18
CA PRO A 109 -4.86 -4.40 -23.80
C PRO A 109 -4.68 -5.90 -23.52
N SER A 110 -3.71 -6.21 -22.67
CA SER A 110 -3.45 -7.57 -22.21
C SER A 110 -2.98 -7.55 -20.78
N ILE A 111 -2.93 -8.71 -20.15
CA ILE A 111 -2.23 -8.90 -18.89
C ILE A 111 -0.91 -9.61 -19.20
N LEU A 112 0.20 -9.03 -18.77
CA LEU A 112 1.50 -9.67 -18.80
C LEU A 112 1.59 -10.62 -17.61
N GLU A 113 1.67 -11.91 -17.89
CA GLU A 113 1.87 -12.95 -16.89
C GLU A 113 3.33 -13.39 -16.91
N GLU A 114 4.04 -13.14 -15.81
CA GLU A 114 5.42 -13.54 -15.61
C GLU A 114 5.50 -14.60 -14.52
N HIS A 115 6.20 -15.70 -14.80
CA HIS A 115 6.53 -16.72 -13.80
C HIS A 115 7.93 -16.43 -13.30
N LEU A 116 8.05 -16.18 -11.99
CA LEU A 116 9.28 -15.81 -11.33
C LEU A 116 9.85 -16.98 -10.53
N ALA A 117 11.16 -17.17 -10.65
CA ALA A 117 11.92 -18.21 -9.98
C ALA A 117 13.09 -17.61 -9.19
N GLY A 118 13.49 -18.30 -8.12
CA GLY A 118 14.61 -17.90 -7.28
C GLY A 118 14.42 -18.29 -5.82
N ASP A 119 15.13 -17.60 -4.93
CA ASP A 119 14.92 -17.70 -3.49
C ASP A 119 13.65 -16.91 -3.10
N TYR A 120 12.61 -17.63 -2.70
CA TYR A 120 11.35 -17.03 -2.27
C TYR A 120 11.37 -16.57 -0.81
N GLY A 121 12.42 -16.87 -0.04
CA GLY A 121 12.53 -16.51 1.37
C GLY A 121 12.32 -15.02 1.64
N PRO A 122 13.02 -14.11 0.95
CA PRO A 122 12.81 -12.66 1.10
C PRO A 122 11.38 -12.22 0.78
N LEU A 123 10.74 -12.79 -0.25
CA LEU A 123 9.36 -12.45 -0.61
C LEU A 123 8.38 -12.93 0.45
N LEU A 124 8.55 -14.16 0.96
CA LEU A 124 7.70 -14.70 2.01
C LEU A 124 7.84 -13.92 3.31
N ALA A 125 9.06 -13.46 3.64
CA ALA A 125 9.28 -12.59 4.79
C ALA A 125 8.56 -11.24 4.61
N ALA A 126 8.69 -10.60 3.44
CA ALA A 126 8.02 -9.35 3.14
C ALA A 126 6.48 -9.48 3.19
N LEU A 127 5.91 -10.55 2.63
CA LEU A 127 4.47 -10.82 2.66
C LEU A 127 3.94 -11.20 4.05
N ALA A 128 4.81 -11.61 4.98
CA ALA A 128 4.44 -11.93 6.35
C ALA A 128 4.34 -10.69 7.24
N GLU A 129 4.85 -9.54 6.79
CA GLU A 129 4.73 -8.28 7.52
C GLU A 129 3.25 -7.93 7.74
N PRO A 130 2.88 -7.47 8.96
CA PRO A 130 1.54 -6.96 9.19
C PRO A 130 1.25 -5.71 8.36
N SER A 131 0.00 -5.55 7.95
CA SER A 131 -0.52 -4.26 7.47
C SER A 131 -0.80 -3.34 8.65
N ASP A 132 -0.77 -2.04 8.40
CA ASP A 132 -1.02 -1.02 9.39
C ASP A 132 -2.46 -0.49 9.27
N ARG A 133 -3.02 -0.03 10.39
CA ARG A 133 -4.32 0.63 10.46
C ARG A 133 -4.29 1.71 11.53
N GLN A 134 -4.73 2.90 11.15
CA GLN A 134 -4.93 4.02 12.06
C GLN A 134 -6.06 4.90 11.53
N ASP A 135 -6.99 5.28 12.39
CA ASP A 135 -8.08 6.20 12.01
C ASP A 135 -7.60 7.66 12.07
N GLY A 136 -8.25 8.55 11.29
CA GLY A 136 -7.96 9.99 11.31
C GLY A 136 -6.63 10.43 10.69
N VAL A 137 -5.95 9.56 9.95
CA VAL A 137 -4.71 9.91 9.24
C VAL A 137 -4.99 10.69 7.95
N ASN A 138 -4.19 11.73 7.70
CA ASN A 138 -4.24 12.50 6.45
C ASN A 138 -3.25 11.92 5.45
N CYS A 139 -3.77 11.25 4.42
CA CYS A 139 -2.96 10.61 3.38
C CYS A 139 -3.07 11.37 2.06
N THR A 140 -1.99 11.36 1.28
CA THR A 140 -2.03 11.87 -0.09
C THR A 140 -2.96 11.01 -0.93
N LEU A 141 -3.85 11.65 -1.71
CA LEU A 141 -4.68 10.96 -2.68
C LEU A 141 -3.81 10.57 -3.90
N GLN A 142 -3.15 9.44 -3.80
CA GLN A 142 -2.35 8.86 -4.87
C GLN A 142 -2.87 7.46 -5.20
N LEU A 143 -3.00 7.16 -6.50
CA LEU A 143 -3.28 5.80 -6.97
C LEU A 143 -1.96 5.04 -7.08
N GLU A 144 -1.90 3.88 -6.43
CA GLU A 144 -0.81 2.93 -6.58
C GLU A 144 -1.35 1.67 -7.25
N LEU A 145 -0.87 1.37 -8.46
CA LEU A 145 -1.19 0.14 -9.17
C LEU A 145 -0.09 -0.89 -8.90
N THR A 146 -0.32 -1.74 -7.90
CA THR A 146 0.58 -2.86 -7.61
C THR A 146 0.31 -4.04 -8.57
N PRO A 147 1.37 -4.82 -8.92
CA PRO A 147 1.17 -6.09 -9.60
C PRO A 147 0.29 -7.03 -8.80
N ASP A 148 -0.54 -7.79 -9.50
CA ASP A 148 -1.28 -8.89 -8.92
C ASP A 148 -0.32 -10.06 -8.68
N LEU A 149 -0.32 -10.63 -7.48
CA LEU A 149 0.63 -11.69 -7.11
C LEU A 149 -0.09 -12.99 -6.74
N TRP A 150 0.41 -14.07 -7.33
CA TRP A 150 0.00 -15.42 -7.00
C TRP A 150 1.23 -16.24 -6.59
N LEU A 151 1.11 -17.01 -5.51
CA LEU A 151 2.11 -18.01 -5.16
C LEU A 151 1.59 -19.37 -5.57
N VAL A 152 2.40 -20.15 -6.29
CA VAL A 152 2.02 -21.46 -6.83
C VAL A 152 2.90 -22.52 -6.22
N ASN A 153 2.32 -23.59 -5.68
CA ASN A 153 3.07 -24.70 -5.09
C ASN A 153 3.45 -25.78 -6.11
N ALA A 154 4.21 -26.78 -5.69
CA ALA A 154 4.67 -27.88 -6.55
C ALA A 154 3.54 -28.75 -7.13
N ALA A 155 2.34 -28.70 -6.56
CA ALA A 155 1.15 -29.39 -7.07
C ALA A 155 0.35 -28.52 -8.07
N GLY A 156 0.83 -27.33 -8.42
CA GLY A 156 0.16 -26.39 -9.32
C GLY A 156 -0.98 -25.59 -8.69
N LYS A 157 -1.27 -25.80 -7.40
CA LYS A 157 -2.28 -25.01 -6.67
C LYS A 157 -1.72 -23.64 -6.34
N ALA A 158 -2.60 -22.64 -6.36
CA ALA A 158 -2.21 -21.25 -6.19
C ALA A 158 -2.95 -20.57 -5.04
N ILE A 159 -2.35 -19.51 -4.51
CA ILE A 159 -2.99 -18.57 -3.60
C ILE A 159 -2.81 -17.15 -4.13
N HIS A 160 -3.84 -16.33 -4.00
CA HIS A 160 -3.85 -14.94 -4.44
C HIS A 160 -3.48 -14.04 -3.25
N VAL A 161 -2.27 -13.49 -3.24
CA VAL A 161 -1.75 -12.82 -2.03
C VAL A 161 -2.03 -11.33 -2.02
N MET A 162 -2.46 -10.83 -0.86
CA MET A 162 -2.52 -9.40 -0.58
C MET A 162 -1.16 -8.90 -0.10
N TRP A 163 -0.74 -7.76 -0.63
CA TRP A 163 0.46 -7.09 -0.16
C TRP A 163 0.19 -6.44 1.20
N PRO A 164 1.13 -6.48 2.15
CA PRO A 164 1.06 -5.67 3.35
C PRO A 164 0.98 -4.19 3.00
N LYS A 165 0.19 -3.43 3.78
CA LYS A 165 -0.08 -2.02 3.53
C LYS A 165 0.31 -1.13 4.69
N ASP A 166 0.67 0.11 4.41
CA ASP A 166 0.85 1.16 5.41
C ASP A 166 -0.50 1.74 5.87
N VAL A 167 -0.44 2.71 6.79
CA VAL A 167 -1.63 3.39 7.34
C VAL A 167 -2.45 4.13 6.29
N CYS A 168 -1.85 4.47 5.15
CA CYS A 168 -2.48 5.15 4.04
C CYS A 168 -3.03 4.19 2.98
N GLY A 169 -2.85 2.88 3.16
CA GLY A 169 -3.32 1.86 2.25
C GLY A 169 -2.40 1.62 1.06
N PHE A 170 -1.22 2.26 1.03
CA PHE A 170 -0.16 1.96 0.06
C PHE A 170 0.55 0.68 0.43
N SER A 171 1.09 -0.01 -0.57
CA SER A 171 1.85 -1.23 -0.34
C SER A 171 3.17 -0.92 0.35
N LYS A 172 3.57 -1.78 1.30
CA LYS A 172 4.88 -1.70 1.93
C LYS A 172 5.96 -2.07 0.90
N PRO A 173 7.06 -1.31 0.81
CA PRO A 173 8.03 -1.41 -0.30
C PRO A 173 8.79 -2.75 -0.34
N GLU A 174 8.85 -3.47 0.76
CA GLU A 174 9.60 -4.71 0.94
C GLU A 174 9.12 -5.80 -0.01
N THR A 175 7.82 -5.84 -0.34
CA THR A 175 7.28 -6.83 -1.29
C THR A 175 7.78 -6.55 -2.70
N ALA A 176 7.74 -5.28 -3.15
CA ALA A 176 8.29 -4.88 -4.45
C ALA A 176 9.79 -5.19 -4.54
N LYS A 177 10.55 -4.79 -3.50
CA LYS A 177 11.99 -5.04 -3.42
C LYS A 177 12.34 -6.53 -3.47
N ALA A 178 11.55 -7.38 -2.80
CA ALA A 178 11.77 -8.82 -2.84
C ALA A 178 11.51 -9.41 -4.24
N LEU A 179 10.50 -8.90 -4.97
CA LEU A 179 10.23 -9.33 -6.35
C LEU A 179 11.37 -8.99 -7.32
N GLU A 180 12.08 -7.88 -7.12
CA GLU A 180 13.25 -7.50 -7.93
C GLU A 180 14.41 -8.51 -7.79
N GLY A 181 14.47 -9.24 -6.69
CA GLY A 181 15.44 -10.32 -6.47
C GLY A 181 15.13 -11.63 -7.18
N LEU A 182 13.93 -11.77 -7.77
CA LEU A 182 13.52 -12.96 -8.50
C LEU A 182 13.83 -12.83 -10.00
N THR A 183 14.08 -13.96 -10.65
CA THR A 183 14.33 -14.03 -12.09
C THR A 183 13.06 -14.40 -12.83
N VAL A 184 12.77 -13.71 -13.94
CA VAL A 184 11.69 -14.09 -14.85
C VAL A 184 12.09 -15.38 -15.58
N ALA A 185 11.38 -16.47 -15.27
CA ALA A 185 11.57 -17.78 -15.91
C ALA A 185 10.75 -17.91 -17.20
N SER A 186 9.57 -17.30 -17.26
CA SER A 186 8.77 -17.21 -18.47
C SER A 186 7.84 -16.00 -18.45
N THR A 187 7.42 -15.60 -19.64
CA THR A 187 6.52 -14.46 -19.87
C THR A 187 5.50 -14.85 -20.93
N LYS A 188 4.25 -14.46 -20.73
CA LYS A 188 3.22 -14.52 -21.77
C LYS A 188 2.25 -13.35 -21.65
N HIS A 189 1.62 -13.02 -22.76
CA HIS A 189 0.48 -12.10 -22.78
C HIS A 189 -0.81 -12.91 -22.69
N VAL A 190 -1.68 -12.53 -21.76
CA VAL A 190 -3.04 -13.04 -21.63
C VAL A 190 -3.99 -12.01 -22.21
N ALA A 191 -4.73 -12.39 -23.24
CA ALA A 191 -5.72 -11.51 -23.86
C ALA A 191 -6.85 -11.23 -22.86
N VAL A 192 -7.24 -9.97 -22.74
CA VAL A 192 -8.41 -9.56 -21.96
C VAL A 192 -9.63 -9.78 -22.86
N PRO A 193 -10.64 -10.56 -22.44
CA PRO A 193 -11.85 -10.73 -23.23
C PRO A 193 -12.51 -9.37 -23.48
N ALA A 194 -12.92 -9.11 -24.73
CA ALA A 194 -13.73 -7.95 -25.01
C ALA A 194 -15.07 -8.07 -24.26
N THR A 195 -15.45 -7.01 -23.55
CA THR A 195 -16.80 -6.91 -22.98
C THR A 195 -17.81 -6.98 -24.15
N PRO A 196 -18.83 -7.86 -24.11
CA PRO A 196 -19.83 -7.96 -25.16
C PRO A 196 -20.68 -6.68 -25.31
#